data_AF-A0A5N5VC99-F1
#
_entry.id   AF-A0A5N5VC99-F1
#
_cell.length_a   1.000
_cell.length_b   1.000
_cell.length_c   1.000
_cell.angle_alpha   90.00
_cell.angle_beta   90.00
_cell.angle_gamma   90.00
#
_symmetry.space_group_name_H-M   'P 1'
#
loop_
_entity.id
_entity.type
_entity.pdbx_description
1 polymer ?
#
loop_
_entity_poly.entity_id
_entity_poly.type
_entity_poly.pdbx_seq_one_letter_code
_entity_poly.pdbx_strand_id
1 'polypeptide(L)'
;MTRLRSAMGLEVVLAVRQKFLHAAVFSGLIWLAVLLPMPPGLRPVAEPYILLGDIAIIGFFFIGASVFFEKQERTVGAVVTSPLRFWEYLAAKVALLTAVSVFVAVVVATVAHGADYRLLPMVAGVVLGTLVMLLVGFATSLPFDSASDWFISGTVPLAVLTGLPVLYLSGAWTSPVLYVIPTLGPLLLLGGAFGQIDPAPWQTVYAVGYPLVAAAALAAVARALFVRHVVARTWRAHVRSPPSRATTFAGRIATRCW
;
A
#
# COMPACT_ATOMS: atom_id res chain seq x y z
N MET A 1 27.08 -6.61 6.70
CA MET A 1 25.60 -6.60 6.79
C MET A 1 25.04 -6.16 5.44
N THR A 2 24.00 -6.81 4.93
CA THR A 2 23.38 -6.42 3.65
C THR A 2 22.59 -5.12 3.85
N ARG A 3 22.71 -4.17 2.91
CA ARG A 3 22.08 -2.83 2.99
C ARG A 3 20.57 -2.90 3.28
N LEU A 4 19.89 -3.89 2.70
CA LEU A 4 18.47 -4.18 2.95
C LEU A 4 18.15 -4.46 4.43
N ARG A 5 19.00 -5.19 5.16
CA ARG A 5 18.75 -5.46 6.60
C ARG A 5 18.83 -4.19 7.43
N SER A 6 19.79 -3.32 7.11
CA SER A 6 19.90 -2.00 7.75
C SER A 6 18.70 -1.12 7.42
N ALA A 7 18.21 -1.15 6.17
CA ALA A 7 16.99 -0.44 5.77
C ALA A 7 15.75 -0.94 6.52
N MET A 8 15.57 -2.26 6.63
CA MET A 8 14.46 -2.84 7.41
C MET A 8 14.55 -2.47 8.89
N GLY A 9 15.75 -2.50 9.48
CA GLY A 9 15.94 -2.07 10.87
C GLY A 9 15.58 -0.60 11.08
N LEU A 10 15.96 0.27 10.13
CA LEU A 10 15.58 1.68 10.15
C LEU A 10 14.06 1.86 10.03
N GLU A 11 13.42 1.18 9.09
CA GLU A 11 11.97 1.25 8.88
C GLU A 11 11.19 0.82 10.13
N VAL A 12 11.64 -0.23 10.83
CA VAL A 12 11.03 -0.65 12.11
C VAL A 12 11.16 0.46 13.16
N VAL A 13 12.33 1.07 13.29
CA VAL A 13 12.54 2.18 14.23
C VAL A 13 11.64 3.37 13.90
N LEU A 14 11.50 3.71 12.61
CA LEU A 14 10.62 4.79 12.16
C LEU A 14 9.15 4.47 12.43
N ALA A 15 8.69 3.26 12.12
CA ALA A 15 7.32 2.83 12.38
C ALA A 15 6.96 2.85 13.87
N VAL A 16 7.93 2.52 14.75
CA VAL A 16 7.77 2.64 16.21
C VAL A 16 7.71 4.10 16.64
N ARG A 17 8.65 4.94 16.19
CA ARG A 17 8.70 6.38 16.54
C ARG A 17 7.45 7.14 16.08
N GLN A 18 6.98 6.85 14.88
CA GLN A 18 5.78 7.44 14.26
C GLN A 18 4.48 6.80 14.77
N LYS A 19 4.58 5.81 15.67
CA LYS A 19 3.46 5.10 16.30
C LYS A 19 2.54 4.37 15.30
N PHE A 20 3.03 3.98 14.13
CA PHE A 20 2.25 3.21 13.15
C PHE A 20 1.78 1.87 13.70
N LEU A 21 2.57 1.20 14.54
CA LEU A 21 2.12 -0.04 15.18
C LEU A 21 0.92 0.19 16.10
N HIS A 22 0.88 1.31 16.82
CA HIS A 22 -0.26 1.67 17.67
C HIS A 22 -1.49 2.03 16.82
N ALA A 23 -1.28 2.76 15.73
CA ALA A 23 -2.34 3.08 14.78
C ALA A 23 -2.91 1.82 14.10
N ALA A 24 -2.07 0.82 13.79
CA ALA A 24 -2.51 -0.45 13.22
C ALA A 24 -3.35 -1.27 14.21
N VAL A 25 -2.93 -1.33 15.47
CA VAL A 25 -3.72 -1.95 16.54
C VAL A 25 -5.07 -1.23 16.70
N PHE A 26 -5.06 0.10 16.70
CA PHE A 26 -6.29 0.89 16.75
C PHE A 26 -7.21 0.64 15.56
N SER A 27 -6.67 0.53 14.33
CA SER A 27 -7.43 0.12 13.13
C SER A 27 -8.12 -1.22 13.33
N GLY A 28 -7.37 -2.24 13.78
CA GLY A 28 -7.91 -3.57 14.06
C GLY A 28 -9.03 -3.54 15.12
N LEU A 29 -8.86 -2.75 16.18
CA LEU A 29 -9.89 -2.58 17.21
C LEU A 29 -11.16 -1.92 16.66
N ILE A 30 -11.05 -0.94 15.76
CA ILE A 30 -12.20 -0.34 15.08
C ILE A 30 -12.96 -1.40 14.29
N TRP A 31 -12.26 -2.22 13.51
CA TRP A 31 -12.90 -3.27 12.71
C TRP A 31 -13.58 -4.33 13.57
N LEU A 32 -12.96 -4.73 14.69
CA LEU A 32 -13.59 -5.61 15.67
C LEU A 32 -14.82 -4.98 16.32
N ALA A 33 -14.79 -3.68 16.62
CA ALA A 33 -15.93 -2.96 17.15
C ALA A 33 -17.11 -2.91 16.16
N VAL A 34 -16.84 -3.00 14.85
CA VAL A 34 -17.87 -3.10 13.81
C VAL A 34 -18.37 -4.55 13.65
N LEU A 35 -17.48 -5.54 13.65
CA LEU A 35 -17.81 -6.95 13.38
C LEU A 35 -18.49 -7.67 14.54
N LEU A 36 -18.00 -7.49 15.76
CA LEU A 36 -18.46 -8.27 16.92
C LEU A 36 -19.94 -8.03 17.28
N PRO A 37 -20.49 -6.81 17.15
CA PRO A 37 -21.92 -6.58 17.33
C PRO A 37 -22.81 -7.26 16.27
N MET A 38 -22.26 -7.64 15.11
CA MET A 38 -23.06 -8.25 14.05
C MET A 38 -23.47 -9.69 14.41
N PRO A 39 -24.68 -10.11 14.01
CA PRO A 39 -25.10 -11.50 14.07
C PRO A 39 -24.08 -12.42 13.37
N PRO A 40 -23.83 -13.63 13.88
CA PRO A 40 -22.82 -14.54 13.32
C PRO A 40 -22.98 -14.80 11.82
N GLY A 41 -24.21 -14.85 11.30
CA GLY A 41 -24.46 -15.05 9.86
C GLY A 41 -24.10 -13.85 8.97
N LEU A 42 -23.99 -12.64 9.52
CA LEU A 42 -23.65 -11.43 8.75
C LEU A 42 -22.14 -11.13 8.74
N ARG A 43 -21.38 -11.65 9.71
CA ARG A 43 -19.94 -11.37 9.80
C ARG A 43 -19.19 -11.83 8.54
N PRO A 44 -19.37 -13.06 8.02
CA PRO A 44 -18.63 -13.52 6.84
C PRO A 44 -18.98 -12.72 5.58
N VAL A 45 -20.17 -12.11 5.57
CA VAL A 45 -20.62 -11.24 4.48
C VAL A 45 -19.93 -9.87 4.55
N ALA A 46 -19.71 -9.33 5.75
CA ALA A 46 -19.08 -8.03 5.96
C ALA A 46 -17.55 -8.08 5.89
N GLU A 47 -16.93 -9.20 6.28
CA GLU A 47 -15.50 -9.34 6.48
C GLU A 47 -14.64 -8.93 5.25
N PRO A 48 -14.96 -9.35 4.02
CA PRO A 48 -14.15 -8.98 2.84
C PRO A 48 -14.11 -7.47 2.60
N TYR A 49 -15.20 -6.76 2.89
CA TYR A 49 -15.28 -5.31 2.77
C TYR A 49 -14.48 -4.60 3.86
N ILE A 50 -14.50 -5.15 5.07
CA ILE A 50 -13.76 -4.64 6.22
C ILE A 50 -12.25 -4.82 6.01
N LEU A 51 -11.82 -5.99 5.55
CA LEU A 51 -10.43 -6.24 5.19
C LEU A 51 -9.97 -5.36 4.02
N LEU A 52 -10.80 -5.14 3.01
CA LEU A 52 -10.50 -4.15 1.95
C LEU A 52 -10.36 -2.73 2.51
N GLY A 53 -11.17 -2.37 3.49
CA GLY A 53 -11.06 -1.12 4.23
C GLY A 53 -9.73 -1.00 4.98
N ASP A 54 -9.31 -2.05 5.68
CA ASP A 54 -8.01 -2.08 6.37
C ASP A 54 -6.82 -2.04 5.40
N ILE A 55 -6.92 -2.76 4.28
CA ILE A 55 -5.98 -2.69 3.15
C ILE A 55 -5.87 -1.26 2.63
N ALA A 56 -6.95 -0.49 2.57
CA ALA A 56 -6.91 0.92 2.24
C ALA A 56 -6.25 1.77 3.34
N ILE A 57 -6.57 1.54 4.62
CA ILE A 57 -5.98 2.28 5.74
C ILE A 57 -4.45 2.08 5.79
N ILE A 58 -4.00 0.84 5.86
CA ILE A 58 -2.58 0.54 5.98
C ILE A 58 -1.88 0.69 4.62
N GLY A 59 -2.49 0.18 3.55
CA GLY A 59 -1.89 0.20 2.23
C GLY A 59 -1.81 1.61 1.65
N PHE A 60 -2.88 2.41 1.69
CA PHE A 60 -2.86 3.74 1.07
C PHE A 60 -2.36 4.82 2.04
N PHE A 61 -2.92 4.88 3.26
CA PHE A 61 -2.65 6.00 4.16
C PHE A 61 -1.34 5.88 4.94
N PHE A 62 -0.96 4.69 5.44
CA PHE A 62 0.25 4.60 6.28
C PHE A 62 1.52 4.86 5.49
N ILE A 63 1.62 4.34 4.26
CA ILE A 63 2.80 4.63 3.41
C ILE A 63 2.84 6.10 3.01
N GLY A 64 1.70 6.71 2.70
CA GLY A 64 1.61 8.14 2.39
C GLY A 64 2.03 8.99 3.58
N ALA A 65 1.48 8.70 4.77
CA ALA A 65 1.88 9.34 6.02
C ALA A 65 3.38 9.18 6.28
N SER A 66 3.93 7.99 6.06
CA SER A 66 5.36 7.73 6.22
C SER A 66 6.20 8.62 5.29
N VAL A 67 5.81 8.76 4.02
CA VAL A 67 6.48 9.67 3.08
C VAL A 67 6.40 11.13 3.56
N PHE A 68 5.26 11.57 4.09
CA PHE A 68 5.13 12.94 4.61
C PHE A 68 5.94 13.17 5.88
N PHE A 69 6.01 12.22 6.80
CA PHE A 69 6.88 12.31 7.97
C PHE A 69 8.35 12.41 7.54
N GLU A 70 8.78 11.59 6.57
CA GLU A 70 10.14 11.69 6.05
C GLU A 70 10.43 13.05 5.41
N LYS A 71 9.45 13.62 4.68
CA LYS A 71 9.56 14.96 4.10
C LYS A 71 9.69 16.04 5.19
N GLN A 72 8.88 15.95 6.25
CA GLN A 72 8.89 16.91 7.36
C GLN A 72 10.16 16.82 8.21
N GLU A 73 10.65 15.61 8.47
CA GLU A 73 11.89 15.36 9.23
C GLU A 73 13.15 15.62 8.40
N ARG A 74 13.01 16.01 7.12
CA ARG A 74 14.10 16.19 6.14
C ARG A 74 14.98 14.95 5.95
N THR A 75 14.50 13.78 6.33
CA THR A 75 15.21 12.50 6.21
C THR A 75 15.24 11.98 4.78
N VAL A 76 14.32 12.45 3.92
CA VAL A 76 14.35 12.18 2.47
C VAL A 76 15.70 12.57 1.84
N GLY A 77 16.29 13.70 2.26
CA GLY A 77 17.60 14.14 1.76
C GLY A 77 18.74 13.20 2.18
N ALA A 78 18.66 12.64 3.39
CA ALA A 78 19.63 11.67 3.90
C ALA A 78 19.52 10.31 3.19
N VAL A 79 18.30 9.88 2.85
CA VAL A 79 18.09 8.66 2.04
C VAL A 79 18.72 8.83 0.65
N VAL A 80 18.54 10.00 0.02
CA VAL A 80 19.08 10.29 -1.33
C VAL A 80 20.61 10.35 -1.35
N THR A 81 21.26 10.81 -0.27
CA THR A 81 22.73 10.90 -0.19
C THR A 81 23.40 9.64 0.36
N SER A 82 22.62 8.69 0.90
CA SER A 82 23.10 7.39 1.33
C SER A 82 23.35 6.45 0.15
N PRO A 83 24.18 5.39 0.30
CA PRO A 83 24.36 4.36 -0.73
C PRO A 83 23.17 3.39 -0.85
N LEU A 84 22.01 3.73 -0.28
CA LEU A 84 20.80 2.91 -0.30
C LEU A 84 20.11 3.04 -1.67
N ARG A 85 19.80 1.90 -2.31
CA ARG A 85 19.09 1.90 -3.59
C ARG A 85 17.59 2.12 -3.36
N PHE A 86 16.90 2.70 -4.35
CA PHE A 86 15.44 2.87 -4.32
C PHE A 86 14.70 1.58 -3.98
N TRP A 87 15.10 0.47 -4.60
CA TRP A 87 14.45 -0.82 -4.40
C TRP A 87 14.62 -1.35 -2.98
N GLU A 88 15.75 -1.07 -2.32
CA GLU A 88 15.98 -1.48 -0.94
C GLU A 88 15.15 -0.63 0.02
N TYR A 89 15.03 0.68 -0.24
CA TYR A 89 14.16 1.60 0.48
C TYR A 89 12.68 1.21 0.35
N LEU A 90 12.19 1.10 -0.89
CA LEU A 90 10.79 0.79 -1.16
C LEU A 90 10.42 -0.61 -0.65
N ALA A 91 11.27 -1.62 -0.86
CA ALA A 91 11.00 -2.97 -0.39
C ALA A 91 10.96 -3.06 1.14
N ALA A 92 11.83 -2.33 1.85
CA ALA A 92 11.80 -2.32 3.32
C ALA A 92 10.48 -1.76 3.86
N LYS A 93 10.01 -0.63 3.30
CA LYS A 93 8.76 0.01 3.69
C LYS A 93 7.54 -0.84 3.32
N VAL A 94 7.53 -1.37 2.09
CA VAL A 94 6.44 -2.23 1.60
C VAL A 94 6.36 -3.52 2.39
N ALA A 95 7.48 -4.18 2.66
CA ALA A 95 7.51 -5.42 3.42
C ALA A 95 7.02 -5.22 4.86
N LEU A 96 7.46 -4.15 5.54
CA LEU A 96 7.04 -3.85 6.90
C LEU A 96 5.52 -3.57 6.97
N LEU A 97 5.01 -2.69 6.11
CA LEU A 97 3.59 -2.34 6.13
C LEU A 97 2.69 -3.48 5.66
N THR A 98 3.14 -4.31 4.73
CA THR A 98 2.42 -5.54 4.34
C THR A 98 2.37 -6.53 5.50
N ALA A 99 3.48 -6.73 6.22
CA ALA A 99 3.50 -7.60 7.39
C ALA A 99 2.55 -7.11 8.50
N VAL A 100 2.49 -5.80 8.74
CA VAL A 100 1.54 -5.19 9.67
C VAL A 100 0.10 -5.43 9.23
N SER A 101 -0.21 -5.20 7.94
CA SER A 101 -1.56 -5.43 7.40
C SER A 101 -1.99 -6.90 7.49
N VAL A 102 -1.12 -7.85 7.15
CA VAL A 102 -1.41 -9.28 7.30
C VAL A 102 -1.63 -9.65 8.76
N PHE A 103 -0.81 -9.10 9.67
CA PHE A 103 -0.97 -9.35 11.10
C PHE A 103 -2.33 -8.85 11.60
N VAL A 104 -2.72 -7.61 11.27
CA VAL A 104 -4.03 -7.06 11.66
C VAL A 104 -5.16 -7.90 11.06
N ALA A 105 -5.10 -8.23 9.77
CA ALA A 105 -6.13 -9.05 9.12
C ALA A 105 -6.29 -10.43 9.76
N VAL A 106 -5.19 -11.12 10.08
CA VAL A 106 -5.24 -12.42 10.77
C VAL A 106 -5.86 -12.27 12.16
N VAL A 107 -5.46 -11.27 12.94
CA VAL A 107 -6.02 -11.04 14.28
C VAL A 107 -7.51 -10.72 14.21
N VAL A 108 -7.93 -9.82 13.31
CA VAL A 108 -9.33 -9.43 13.15
C VAL A 108 -10.18 -10.63 12.73
N ALA A 109 -9.76 -11.35 11.68
CA ALA A 109 -10.51 -12.50 11.18
C ALA A 109 -10.59 -13.65 12.20
N THR A 110 -9.48 -13.96 12.89
CA THR A 110 -9.48 -15.02 13.92
C THR A 110 -10.35 -14.68 15.12
N VAL A 111 -10.37 -13.42 15.56
CA VAL A 111 -11.23 -13.00 16.68
C VAL A 111 -12.71 -12.96 16.27
N ALA A 112 -13.01 -12.57 15.03
CA ALA A 112 -14.39 -12.46 14.55
C ALA A 112 -15.04 -13.82 14.19
N HIS A 113 -14.26 -14.76 13.64
CA HIS A 113 -14.72 -16.02 13.04
C HIS A 113 -14.11 -17.29 13.65
N GLY A 114 -13.15 -17.17 14.57
CA GLY A 114 -12.41 -18.32 15.09
C GLY A 114 -11.51 -18.94 14.02
N ALA A 115 -11.79 -20.18 13.63
CA ALA A 115 -11.09 -20.91 12.56
C ALA A 115 -11.96 -21.13 11.31
N ASP A 116 -13.15 -20.53 11.26
CA ASP A 116 -14.14 -20.76 10.21
C ASP A 116 -13.95 -19.82 9.00
N TYR A 117 -12.77 -19.90 8.38
CA TYR A 117 -12.45 -19.20 7.14
C TYR A 117 -11.21 -19.82 6.47
N ARG A 118 -11.05 -19.58 5.17
CA ARG A 118 -9.90 -20.10 4.42
C ARG A 118 -8.72 -19.14 4.53
N LEU A 119 -7.74 -19.48 5.36
CA LEU A 119 -6.57 -18.65 5.64
C LEU A 119 -5.76 -18.29 4.38
N LEU A 120 -5.51 -19.25 3.49
CA LEU A 120 -4.67 -19.04 2.32
C LEU A 120 -5.21 -17.97 1.35
N PRO A 121 -6.46 -18.05 0.84
CA PRO A 121 -7.02 -17.01 0.00
C PRO A 121 -7.16 -15.67 0.74
N MET A 122 -7.43 -15.68 2.05
CA MET A 122 -7.47 -14.46 2.85
C MET A 122 -6.11 -13.75 2.85
N VAL A 123 -5.03 -14.45 3.23
CA VAL A 123 -3.68 -13.89 3.27
C VAL A 123 -3.23 -13.46 1.87
N ALA A 124 -3.52 -14.24 0.83
CA ALA A 124 -3.21 -13.87 -0.54
C ALA A 124 -3.93 -12.58 -0.96
N GLY A 125 -5.23 -12.45 -0.65
CA GLY A 125 -6.02 -11.25 -0.89
C GLY A 125 -5.45 -10.04 -0.17
N VAL A 126 -5.14 -10.17 1.13
CA VAL A 126 -4.55 -9.08 1.93
C VAL A 126 -3.20 -8.66 1.39
N VAL A 127 -2.28 -9.61 1.13
CA VAL A 127 -0.94 -9.29 0.61
C VAL A 127 -1.05 -8.58 -0.73
N LEU A 128 -1.81 -9.11 -1.69
CA LEU A 128 -1.91 -8.53 -3.03
C LEU A 128 -2.62 -7.16 -3.01
N GLY A 129 -3.70 -7.04 -2.27
CA GLY A 129 -4.43 -5.78 -2.11
C GLY A 129 -3.56 -4.70 -1.46
N THR A 130 -2.88 -5.05 -0.37
CA THR A 130 -1.97 -4.14 0.35
C THR A 130 -0.79 -3.74 -0.52
N LEU A 131 -0.18 -4.66 -1.27
CA LEU A 131 0.91 -4.32 -2.21
C LEU A 131 0.47 -3.27 -3.25
N VAL A 132 -0.70 -3.47 -3.88
CA VAL A 132 -1.24 -2.50 -4.84
C VAL A 132 -1.49 -1.16 -4.17
N MET A 133 -2.17 -1.14 -3.02
CA MET A 133 -2.50 0.09 -2.31
C MET A 133 -1.27 0.83 -1.78
N LEU A 134 -0.25 0.11 -1.31
CA LEU A 134 1.04 0.68 -0.91
C LEU A 134 1.70 1.43 -2.07
N LEU A 135 1.76 0.80 -3.24
CA LEU A 135 2.42 1.41 -4.38
C LEU A 135 1.63 2.60 -4.94
N VAL A 136 0.29 2.55 -4.92
CA VAL A 136 -0.56 3.69 -5.30
C VAL A 136 -0.42 4.83 -4.28
N GLY A 137 -0.52 4.57 -2.98
CA GLY A 137 -0.37 5.58 -1.93
C GLY A 137 1.02 6.22 -1.94
N PHE A 138 2.06 5.42 -2.17
CA PHE A 138 3.42 5.92 -2.35
C PHE A 138 3.50 6.80 -3.61
N ALA A 139 3.13 6.29 -4.78
CA ALA A 139 3.25 7.02 -6.05
C ALA A 139 2.48 8.35 -6.04
N THR A 140 1.27 8.35 -5.50
CA THR A 140 0.40 9.55 -5.46
C THR A 140 0.86 10.57 -4.43
N SER A 141 1.56 10.19 -3.36
CA SER A 141 2.04 11.13 -2.33
C SER A 141 3.32 11.87 -2.72
N LEU A 142 4.10 11.35 -3.68
CA LEU A 142 5.37 11.95 -4.09
C LEU A 142 5.26 13.39 -4.61
N PRO A 143 4.30 13.77 -5.47
CA PRO A 143 4.23 15.12 -6.06
C PRO A 143 3.84 16.23 -5.08
N PHE A 144 3.19 15.88 -3.97
CA PHE A 144 2.61 16.83 -3.00
C PHE A 144 3.58 17.16 -1.87
N ASP A 145 3.61 18.40 -1.41
CA ASP A 145 4.41 18.82 -0.26
C ASP A 145 3.62 18.77 1.07
N SER A 146 2.30 18.87 0.99
CA SER A 146 1.37 18.83 2.13
C SER A 146 0.54 17.54 2.14
N ALA A 147 0.42 16.94 3.32
CA ALA A 147 -0.42 15.76 3.53
C ALA A 147 -1.91 16.06 3.29
N SER A 148 -2.37 17.28 3.63
CA SER A 148 -3.77 17.69 3.46
C SER A 148 -4.17 17.76 1.99
N ASP A 149 -3.31 18.33 1.14
CA ASP A 149 -3.57 18.44 -0.29
C ASP A 149 -3.59 17.06 -0.95
N TRP A 150 -2.66 16.19 -0.54
CA TRP A 150 -2.65 14.80 -0.99
C TRP A 150 -3.86 14.02 -0.51
N PHE A 151 -4.36 14.24 0.71
CA PHE A 151 -5.53 13.55 1.22
C PHE A 151 -6.77 13.85 0.36
N ILE A 152 -6.95 15.11 -0.03
CA ILE A 152 -8.05 15.53 -0.92
C ILE A 152 -7.88 14.88 -2.31
N SER A 153 -6.70 15.01 -2.92
CA SER A 153 -6.48 14.48 -4.28
C SER A 153 -6.45 12.94 -4.33
N GLY A 154 -5.93 12.30 -3.28
CA GLY A 154 -5.79 10.86 -3.12
C GLY A 154 -7.12 10.15 -2.89
N THR A 155 -8.18 10.88 -2.54
CA THR A 155 -9.53 10.32 -2.39
C THR A 155 -10.05 9.73 -3.70
N VAL A 156 -9.74 10.33 -4.85
CA VAL A 156 -10.18 9.84 -6.16
C VAL A 156 -9.60 8.45 -6.51
N PRO A 157 -8.27 8.24 -6.55
CA PRO A 157 -7.72 6.92 -6.82
C PRO A 157 -8.14 5.91 -5.75
N LEU A 158 -8.24 6.33 -4.48
CA LEU A 158 -8.72 5.46 -3.42
C LEU A 158 -10.16 4.99 -3.68
N ALA A 159 -11.08 5.90 -3.98
CA ALA A 159 -12.49 5.59 -4.24
C ALA A 159 -12.67 4.69 -5.46
N VAL A 160 -11.90 4.91 -6.53
CA VAL A 160 -11.91 4.04 -7.73
C VAL A 160 -11.41 2.64 -7.39
N LEU A 161 -10.32 2.54 -6.64
CA LEU A 161 -9.69 1.27 -6.30
C LEU A 161 -10.37 0.53 -5.14
N THR A 162 -11.27 1.13 -4.37
CA THR A 162 -12.02 0.41 -3.33
C THR A 162 -13.50 0.34 -3.65
N GLY A 163 -14.12 1.46 -3.97
CA GLY A 163 -15.56 1.57 -4.18
C GLY A 163 -16.05 0.72 -5.36
N LEU A 164 -15.38 0.78 -6.51
CA LEU A 164 -15.81 0.04 -7.69
C LEU A 164 -15.72 -1.50 -7.51
N PRO A 165 -14.64 -2.07 -6.93
CA PRO A 165 -14.62 -3.49 -6.54
C PRO A 165 -15.76 -3.89 -5.60
N VAL A 166 -16.08 -3.03 -4.62
CA VAL A 166 -17.20 -3.27 -3.69
C VAL A 166 -18.54 -3.33 -4.43
N LEU A 167 -18.76 -2.48 -5.44
CA LEU A 167 -19.96 -2.55 -6.27
C LEU A 167 -20.07 -3.88 -7.05
N TYR A 168 -18.93 -4.45 -7.47
CA TYR A 168 -18.91 -5.75 -8.13
C TYR A 168 -19.26 -6.89 -7.15
N LEU A 169 -18.56 -6.98 -6.02
CA LEU A 169 -18.76 -8.08 -5.06
C LEU A 169 -20.16 -8.04 -4.42
N SER A 170 -20.70 -6.84 -4.17
CA SER A 170 -22.06 -6.67 -3.63
C SER A 170 -23.17 -7.03 -4.61
N GLY A 171 -22.85 -7.24 -5.89
CA GLY A 171 -23.85 -7.47 -6.94
C GLY A 171 -24.57 -6.21 -7.41
N ALA A 172 -24.23 -5.03 -6.87
CA ALA A 172 -24.84 -3.76 -7.27
C ALA A 172 -24.49 -3.37 -8.72
N TRP A 173 -23.28 -3.68 -9.17
CA TRP A 173 -22.86 -3.47 -10.55
C TRP A 173 -21.85 -4.50 -11.03
N THR A 174 -22.29 -5.44 -11.86
CA THR A 174 -21.49 -6.60 -12.30
C THR A 174 -20.94 -6.46 -13.73
N SER A 175 -20.39 -5.28 -14.06
CA SER A 175 -19.82 -5.04 -15.39
C SER A 175 -18.43 -5.70 -15.56
N PRO A 176 -18.13 -6.36 -16.71
CA PRO A 176 -16.80 -6.88 -17.00
C PRO A 176 -15.69 -5.82 -16.97
N VAL A 177 -16.02 -4.54 -17.17
CA VAL A 177 -15.06 -3.43 -17.11
C VAL A 177 -14.38 -3.33 -15.73
N LEU A 178 -15.03 -3.79 -14.66
CA LEU A 178 -14.47 -3.74 -13.31
C LEU A 178 -13.27 -4.68 -13.11
N TYR A 179 -13.05 -5.65 -14.01
CA TYR A 179 -11.83 -6.48 -14.05
C TYR A 179 -10.56 -5.70 -14.46
N VAL A 180 -10.68 -4.43 -14.86
CA VAL A 180 -9.52 -3.56 -15.05
C VAL A 180 -9.00 -3.02 -13.70
N ILE A 181 -9.77 -3.17 -12.62
CA ILE A 181 -9.40 -2.60 -11.32
C ILE A 181 -8.55 -3.62 -10.55
N PRO A 182 -7.28 -3.30 -10.23
CA PRO A 182 -6.32 -4.28 -9.71
C PRO A 182 -6.67 -4.81 -8.32
N THR A 183 -7.52 -4.12 -7.58
CA THR A 183 -8.00 -4.52 -6.26
C THR A 183 -9.26 -5.39 -6.30
N LEU A 184 -9.89 -5.55 -7.47
CA LEU A 184 -10.99 -6.50 -7.62
C LEU A 184 -10.51 -7.94 -7.38
N GLY A 185 -9.36 -8.32 -7.94
CA GLY A 185 -8.77 -9.64 -7.70
C GLY A 185 -8.60 -9.98 -6.21
N PRO A 186 -7.88 -9.16 -5.44
CA PRO A 186 -7.76 -9.27 -3.99
C PRO A 186 -9.12 -9.41 -3.30
N LEU A 187 -10.10 -8.58 -3.67
CA LEU A 187 -11.44 -8.64 -3.08
C LEU A 187 -12.17 -9.96 -3.39
N LEU A 188 -12.00 -10.53 -4.60
CA LEU A 188 -12.55 -11.84 -4.93
C LEU A 188 -11.90 -12.97 -4.10
N LEU A 189 -10.60 -12.89 -3.82
CA LEU A 189 -9.93 -13.84 -2.93
C LEU A 189 -10.46 -13.72 -1.50
N LEU A 190 -10.70 -12.51 -1.02
CA LEU A 190 -11.32 -12.27 0.29
C LEU A 190 -12.76 -12.82 0.32
N GLY A 191 -13.59 -12.53 -0.69
CA GLY A 191 -14.94 -13.10 -0.81
C GLY A 191 -14.93 -14.63 -0.79
N GLY A 192 -13.98 -15.25 -1.49
CA GLY A 192 -13.80 -16.71 -1.47
C GLY A 192 -13.21 -17.27 -0.18
N ALA A 193 -12.57 -16.44 0.64
CA ALA A 193 -12.03 -16.85 1.93
C ALA A 193 -13.11 -17.02 3.00
N PHE A 194 -14.16 -16.20 2.94
CA PHE A 194 -15.30 -16.19 3.87
C PHE A 194 -16.58 -16.80 3.28
N GLY A 195 -16.46 -17.54 2.16
CA GLY A 195 -17.55 -18.31 1.59
C GLY A 195 -18.65 -17.48 0.90
N GLN A 196 -18.42 -16.20 0.61
CA GLN A 196 -19.39 -15.37 -0.12
C GLN A 196 -19.49 -15.76 -1.60
N ILE A 197 -18.37 -16.15 -2.20
CA ILE A 197 -18.28 -16.52 -3.61
C ILE A 197 -17.38 -17.75 -3.77
N ASP A 198 -17.63 -18.54 -4.80
CA ASP A 198 -16.68 -19.57 -5.24
C ASP A 198 -16.07 -19.11 -6.59
N PRO A 199 -14.89 -18.47 -6.57
CA PRO A 199 -14.32 -17.92 -7.78
C PRO A 199 -13.94 -19.04 -8.75
N ALA A 200 -14.35 -18.90 -10.01
CA ALA A 200 -13.99 -19.83 -11.06
C ALA A 200 -12.44 -19.91 -11.21
N PRO A 201 -11.87 -21.01 -11.71
CA PRO A 201 -10.41 -21.17 -11.79
C PRO A 201 -9.70 -20.02 -12.52
N TRP A 202 -10.31 -19.48 -13.59
CA TRP A 202 -9.77 -18.32 -14.30
C TRP A 202 -9.82 -17.04 -13.48
N GLN A 203 -10.84 -16.86 -12.63
CA GLN A 203 -10.96 -15.71 -11.72
C GLN A 203 -9.88 -15.78 -10.65
N THR A 204 -9.53 -16.97 -10.16
CA THR A 204 -8.40 -17.15 -9.23
C THR A 204 -7.06 -16.79 -9.89
N VAL A 205 -6.84 -17.24 -11.13
CA VAL A 205 -5.63 -16.88 -11.90
C VAL A 205 -5.57 -15.37 -12.13
N TYR A 206 -6.68 -14.75 -12.54
CA TYR A 206 -6.79 -13.30 -12.66
C TYR A 206 -6.50 -12.59 -11.33
N ALA A 207 -7.11 -13.08 -10.25
CA ALA A 207 -7.04 -12.46 -8.93
C ALA A 207 -5.64 -12.48 -8.32
N VAL A 208 -4.75 -13.35 -8.79
CA VAL A 208 -3.34 -13.38 -8.41
C VAL A 208 -2.46 -12.68 -9.44
N GLY A 209 -2.64 -12.99 -10.72
CA GLY A 209 -1.77 -12.50 -11.79
C GLY A 209 -1.91 -11.01 -12.06
N TYR A 210 -3.14 -10.50 -12.14
CA TYR A 210 -3.38 -9.10 -12.50
C TYR A 210 -2.85 -8.12 -11.44
N PRO A 211 -3.08 -8.32 -10.13
CA PRO A 211 -2.52 -7.43 -9.10
C PRO A 211 -0.99 -7.45 -9.05
N LEU A 212 -0.35 -8.59 -9.34
CA LEU A 212 1.11 -8.69 -9.41
C LEU A 212 1.68 -7.87 -10.58
N VAL A 213 1.05 -7.96 -11.75
CA VAL A 213 1.42 -7.13 -12.91
C VAL A 213 1.19 -5.66 -12.62
N ALA A 214 0.06 -5.30 -12.01
CA ALA A 214 -0.25 -3.94 -11.61
C ALA A 214 0.77 -3.42 -10.58
N ALA A 215 1.14 -4.23 -9.58
CA ALA A 215 2.16 -3.89 -8.61
C ALA A 215 3.53 -3.66 -9.26
N ALA A 216 3.95 -4.52 -10.20
CA ALA A 216 5.21 -4.32 -10.92
C ALA A 216 5.20 -3.01 -11.73
N ALA A 217 4.09 -2.71 -12.43
CA ALA A 217 3.93 -1.46 -13.17
C ALA A 217 3.93 -0.23 -12.25
N LEU A 218 3.18 -0.28 -11.15
CA LEU A 218 3.12 0.79 -10.15
C LEU A 218 4.48 1.01 -9.48
N ALA A 219 5.25 -0.05 -9.24
CA ALA A 219 6.59 0.07 -8.68
C ALA A 219 7.56 0.75 -9.66
N ALA A 220 7.43 0.50 -10.96
CA ALA A 220 8.17 1.22 -11.99
C ALA A 220 7.76 2.71 -12.06
N VAL A 221 6.45 3.00 -11.99
CA VAL A 221 5.93 4.37 -11.92
C VAL A 221 6.42 5.10 -10.66
N ALA A 222 6.37 4.44 -9.51
CA ALA A 222 6.88 4.96 -8.24
C ALA A 222 8.36 5.34 -8.34
N ARG A 223 9.20 4.49 -8.97
CA ARG A 223 10.61 4.81 -9.22
C ARG A 223 10.77 6.07 -10.08
N ALA A 224 10.03 6.15 -11.19
CA ALA A 224 10.09 7.31 -12.09
C ALA A 224 9.64 8.60 -11.39
N LEU A 225 8.55 8.55 -10.61
CA LEU A 225 8.04 9.68 -9.86
C LEU A 225 8.99 10.10 -8.72
N PHE A 226 9.63 9.13 -8.06
CA PHE A 226 10.59 9.41 -6.99
C PHE A 226 11.79 10.16 -7.54
N VAL A 227 12.39 9.70 -8.63
CA VAL A 227 13.49 10.41 -9.29
C VAL A 227 13.04 11.81 -9.73
N ARG A 228 11.85 11.95 -10.32
CA ARG A 228 11.35 13.24 -10.82
C ARG A 228 11.05 14.25 -9.72
N HIS A 229 10.44 13.83 -8.61
CA HIS A 229 9.92 14.77 -7.59
C HIS A 229 10.82 14.88 -6.37
N VAL A 230 11.52 13.81 -5.98
CA VAL A 230 12.35 13.82 -4.77
C VAL A 230 13.78 14.24 -5.09
N VAL A 231 14.42 13.61 -6.08
CA VAL A 231 15.82 13.89 -6.43
C VAL A 231 15.98 15.25 -7.11
N ALA A 232 15.06 15.63 -8.00
CA ALA A 232 15.15 16.92 -8.70
C ALA A 232 14.79 18.15 -7.83
N ARG A 233 14.04 17.98 -6.73
CA ARG A 233 13.71 19.09 -5.80
C ARG A 233 14.82 19.31 -4.78
N THR A 234 15.39 18.25 -4.21
CA THR A 234 16.53 18.34 -3.27
C THR A 234 17.74 19.04 -3.89
N TRP A 235 18.01 18.78 -5.17
CA TRP A 235 19.09 19.45 -5.91
C TRP A 235 18.81 20.94 -6.18
N ARG A 236 17.56 21.30 -6.54
CA ARG A 236 17.17 22.71 -6.76
C ARG A 236 17.22 23.55 -5.47
N ALA A 237 17.02 22.93 -4.31
CA ALA A 237 17.18 23.61 -3.02
C ALA A 237 18.67 23.90 -2.67
N HIS A 238 19.61 23.09 -3.16
CA HIS A 238 21.05 23.26 -2.93
C HIS A 238 21.73 24.16 -3.97
N VAL A 239 21.24 24.19 -5.21
CA VAL A 239 21.87 24.96 -6.30
C VAL A 239 21.14 26.29 -6.51
N ARG A 240 21.57 27.33 -5.79
CA ARG A 240 21.36 28.75 -6.17
C ARG A 240 22.48 29.23 -7.11
N SER A 241 22.76 28.51 -8.20
CA SER A 241 23.83 28.86 -9.17
C SER A 241 23.47 28.42 -10.59
N PRO A 242 23.96 29.11 -11.66
CA PRO A 242 23.30 29.20 -12.96
C PRO A 242 23.25 27.88 -13.79
N PRO A 243 22.37 27.80 -14.80
CA PRO A 243 21.70 26.56 -15.19
C PRO A 243 22.47 25.63 -16.17
N SER A 244 23.73 25.91 -16.54
CA SER A 244 24.35 25.23 -17.69
C SER A 244 25.07 23.90 -17.38
N ARG A 245 25.29 23.53 -16.11
CA ARG A 245 26.05 22.30 -15.74
C ARG A 245 25.31 21.29 -14.85
N ALA A 246 24.11 21.63 -14.37
CA ALA A 246 23.38 20.82 -13.38
C ALA A 246 22.77 19.52 -13.95
N THR A 247 22.31 19.55 -15.22
CA THR A 247 21.62 18.42 -15.87
C THR A 247 22.57 17.26 -16.19
N THR A 248 23.81 17.55 -16.57
CA THR A 248 24.76 16.54 -17.07
C THR A 248 25.45 15.73 -15.96
N PHE A 249 25.51 16.26 -14.73
CA PHE A 249 26.08 15.57 -13.57
C PHE A 249 25.02 14.78 -12.78
N ALA A 250 23.81 15.33 -12.66
CA ALA A 250 22.65 14.64 -12.09
C ALA A 250 22.35 13.31 -12.81
N GLY A 251 22.46 13.30 -14.14
CA GLY A 251 22.30 12.07 -14.94
C GLY A 251 23.38 11.01 -14.67
N ARG A 252 24.59 11.40 -14.23
CA ARG A 252 25.74 10.50 -14.03
C ARG A 252 25.80 9.88 -12.62
N ILE A 253 25.24 10.54 -11.60
CA ILE A 253 25.11 9.97 -10.25
C ILE A 253 23.80 9.18 -10.11
N ALA A 254 22.71 9.64 -10.75
CA ALA A 254 21.46 8.87 -10.81
C ALA A 254 21.68 7.49 -11.45
N THR A 255 22.51 7.38 -12.48
CA THR A 255 22.79 6.09 -13.15
C THR A 255 23.74 5.16 -12.40
N ARG A 256 24.53 5.65 -11.42
CA ARG A 256 25.44 4.80 -10.62
C ARG A 256 24.90 4.41 -9.25
N CYS A 257 23.90 5.12 -8.73
CA CYS A 257 23.32 4.87 -7.40
C CYS A 257 21.83 4.47 -7.41
N TRP A 258 21.09 4.62 -8.51
CA TRP A 258 19.62 4.49 -8.54
C TRP A 258 19.05 3.63 -9.66
#